data_AF-A0A517PAQ5-F1
#
_entry.id   AF-A0A517PAQ5-F1
#
_cell.length_a   1.000
_cell.length_b   1.000
_cell.length_c   1.000
_cell.angle_alpha   90.00
_cell.angle_beta   90.00
_cell.angle_gamma   90.00
#
_symmetry.space_group_name_H-M   'P 1'
#
loop_
_entity.id
_entity.type
_entity.pdbx_description
1 polymer ?
#
loop_
_entity_poly.entity_id
_entity_poly.type
_entity_poly.pdbx_seq_one_letter_code
_entity_poly.pdbx_strand_id
1 'polypeptide(L)'
;MFAALLALSAALPNDDAATRAAVERATPYLQTAGDRWVEEKNCVSCHRVGNQLWALGAAAGIGAAGDGRFEERAAWAVASTLAKTDDDAPAETDDGAPAGDDDAPAGAANREGVAQLLLAPGAVPDPAERAALVALLRDGQREDGGWDAGGQLPMQKRPKAETDVASALWMALALHGEDAADPAVGRAAAFVDAAGAADSVEVPAARLLLAAERNEPTVQDRLIADLRARQRPDGGWGWLQSEESDALGTGLALYALLESGVAPDDPAALAARRFLVDAQRPDGAWPVRGTKEKSRGRVTETASYWGAAWATAALARSLADDR
;
A
#
# COMPACT_ATOMS: atom_id res chain seq x y z
N MET A 1 22.85 22.08 -40.82
CA MET A 1 23.63 21.10 -40.03
C MET A 1 22.93 20.97 -38.67
N PHE A 2 21.93 20.09 -38.59
CA PHE A 2 21.18 19.86 -37.35
C PHE A 2 21.94 18.80 -36.54
N ALA A 3 22.44 19.18 -35.36
CA ALA A 3 23.06 18.26 -34.43
C ALA A 3 21.96 17.41 -33.79
N ALA A 4 21.93 16.12 -34.12
CA ALA A 4 21.15 15.13 -33.40
C ALA A 4 21.81 14.93 -32.02
N LEU A 5 21.11 15.31 -30.94
CA LEU A 5 21.43 14.84 -29.60
C LEU A 5 21.11 13.34 -29.56
N LEU A 6 22.15 12.53 -29.74
CA LEU A 6 22.18 11.14 -29.32
C LEU A 6 22.11 11.12 -27.79
N ALA A 7 20.92 10.93 -27.24
CA ALA A 7 20.78 10.46 -25.87
C ALA A 7 21.38 9.05 -25.82
N LEU A 8 22.60 8.94 -25.29
CA LEU A 8 23.16 7.65 -24.90
C LEU A 8 22.27 7.09 -23.79
N SER A 9 21.39 6.15 -24.16
CA SER A 9 20.85 5.17 -23.24
C SER A 9 22.02 4.30 -22.78
N ALA A 10 22.73 4.76 -21.75
CA ALA A 10 23.52 3.85 -20.95
C ALA A 10 22.50 2.97 -20.22
N ALA A 11 22.51 1.66 -20.51
CA ALA A 11 21.78 0.69 -19.70
C ALA A 11 22.17 0.95 -18.23
N LEU A 12 21.21 1.42 -17.45
CA LEU A 12 21.45 1.83 -16.07
C LEU A 12 21.82 0.56 -15.29
N PRO A 13 23.04 0.44 -14.74
CA PRO A 13 23.43 -0.77 -14.04
C PRO A 13 22.51 -0.98 -12.83
N ASN A 14 22.05 -2.22 -12.70
CA ASN A 14 21.23 -2.68 -11.60
C ASN A 14 22.12 -2.76 -10.34
N ASP A 15 21.94 -1.85 -9.37
CA ASP A 15 22.67 -1.93 -8.10
C ASP A 15 21.85 -2.67 -7.05
N ASP A 16 21.79 -4.00 -7.20
CA ASP A 16 21.10 -4.88 -6.25
C ASP A 16 21.68 -4.76 -4.84
N ALA A 17 22.97 -4.44 -4.70
CA ALA A 17 23.60 -4.20 -3.41
C ALA A 17 23.08 -2.92 -2.75
N ALA A 18 22.96 -1.82 -3.49
CA ALA A 18 22.38 -0.58 -2.97
C ALA A 18 20.88 -0.74 -2.66
N THR A 19 20.12 -1.45 -3.50
CA THR A 19 18.72 -1.79 -3.24
C THR A 19 18.58 -2.59 -1.95
N ARG A 20 19.40 -3.64 -1.77
CA ARG A 20 19.41 -4.47 -0.56
C ARG A 20 19.74 -3.64 0.68
N ALA A 21 20.78 -2.81 0.59
CA ALA A 21 21.17 -1.92 1.68
C ALA A 21 20.05 -0.91 2.03
N ALA A 22 19.26 -0.47 1.05
CA ALA A 22 18.11 0.40 1.30
C ALA A 22 17.00 -0.31 2.07
N VAL A 23 16.68 -1.57 1.71
CA VAL A 23 15.74 -2.41 2.47
C VAL A 23 16.24 -2.60 3.91
N GLU A 24 17.50 -3.01 4.08
CA GLU A 24 18.11 -3.26 5.40
C GLU A 24 18.14 -2.01 6.30
N ARG A 25 18.31 -0.81 5.72
CA ARG A 25 18.21 0.46 6.48
C ARG A 25 16.77 0.79 6.88
N ALA A 26 15.79 0.47 6.04
CA ALA A 26 14.38 0.78 6.31
C ALA A 26 13.76 -0.14 7.36
N THR A 27 14.19 -1.40 7.44
CA THR A 27 13.68 -2.40 8.40
C THR A 27 13.68 -1.92 9.85
N PRO A 28 14.80 -1.45 10.45
CA PRO A 28 14.80 -0.97 11.83
C PRO A 28 13.97 0.30 12.05
N TYR A 29 13.88 1.17 11.04
CA TYR A 29 12.99 2.34 11.08
C TYR A 29 11.52 1.91 11.17
N LEU A 30 11.08 0.98 10.31
CA LEU A 30 9.71 0.46 10.30
C LEU A 30 9.38 -0.28 11.60
N GLN A 31 10.30 -1.07 12.15
CA GLN A 31 10.11 -1.73 13.45
C GLN A 31 9.93 -0.71 14.58
N THR A 32 10.88 0.21 14.72
CA THR A 32 10.89 1.17 15.83
C THR A 32 9.72 2.14 15.78
N ALA A 33 9.44 2.72 14.61
CA ALA A 33 8.35 3.68 14.45
C ALA A 33 6.97 3.01 14.47
N GLY A 34 6.87 1.73 14.07
CA GLY A 34 5.64 0.96 14.20
C GLY A 34 5.34 0.59 15.65
N ASP A 35 6.34 0.10 16.38
CA ASP A 35 6.19 -0.25 17.80
C ASP A 35 5.80 0.98 18.64
N ARG A 36 6.48 2.11 18.40
CA ARG A 36 6.13 3.39 19.03
C ARG A 36 4.68 3.80 18.77
N TRP A 37 4.17 3.57 17.55
CA TRP A 37 2.78 3.85 17.24
C TRP A 37 1.81 2.96 18.01
N VAL A 38 2.11 1.65 18.08
CA VAL A 38 1.32 0.70 18.87
C VAL A 38 1.28 1.12 20.33
N GLU A 39 2.42 1.47 20.91
CA GLU A 39 2.56 1.92 22.31
C GLU A 39 1.83 3.25 22.59
N GLU A 40 1.98 4.25 21.70
CA GLU A 40 1.44 5.59 21.94
C GLU A 40 -0.03 5.76 21.53
N LYS A 41 -0.49 5.00 20.53
CA LYS A 41 -1.81 5.20 19.90
C LYS A 41 -2.75 4.01 20.04
N ASN A 42 -2.24 2.83 20.39
CA ASN A 42 -3.03 1.61 20.53
C ASN A 42 -4.02 1.38 19.36
N CYS A 43 -3.55 1.61 18.13
CA CYS A 43 -4.40 1.69 16.93
C CYS A 43 -3.84 0.85 15.79
N VAL A 44 -4.64 -0.12 15.32
CA VAL A 44 -4.36 -0.83 14.07
C VAL A 44 -4.71 0.07 12.90
N SER A 45 -3.76 0.89 12.45
CA SER A 45 -4.01 1.85 11.39
C SER A 45 -3.64 1.29 10.01
N CYS A 46 -4.48 1.59 9.00
CA CYS A 46 -4.27 1.21 7.60
C CYS A 46 -3.04 1.83 6.92
N HIS A 47 -2.42 2.87 7.48
CA HIS A 47 -1.17 3.42 6.94
C HIS A 47 0.06 2.97 7.75
N ARG A 48 -0.13 2.10 8.74
CA ARG A 48 0.94 1.59 9.59
C ARG A 48 0.99 0.08 9.63
N VAL A 49 0.07 -0.55 10.34
CA VAL A 49 0.28 -1.89 10.90
C VAL A 49 0.22 -2.96 9.81
N GLY A 50 -0.79 -2.92 8.95
CA GLY A 50 -0.87 -3.84 7.80
C GLY A 50 0.29 -3.65 6.82
N ASN A 51 0.57 -2.40 6.42
CA ASN A 51 1.70 -2.08 5.53
C ASN A 51 3.07 -2.39 6.15
N GLN A 52 3.22 -2.28 7.48
CA GLN A 52 4.43 -2.68 8.20
C GLN A 52 4.65 -4.18 8.08
N LEU A 53 3.62 -4.98 8.39
CA LEU A 53 3.71 -6.44 8.28
C LEU A 53 4.05 -6.85 6.85
N TRP A 54 3.41 -6.24 5.86
CA TRP A 54 3.74 -6.51 4.46
C TRP A 54 5.21 -6.18 4.11
N ALA A 55 5.68 -4.99 4.48
CA ALA A 55 7.05 -4.54 4.22
C ALA A 55 8.10 -5.40 4.95
N LEU A 56 7.86 -5.74 6.22
CA LEU A 56 8.77 -6.59 7.01
C LEU A 56 8.78 -8.03 6.49
N GLY A 57 7.64 -8.57 6.08
CA GLY A 57 7.54 -9.88 5.45
C GLY A 57 8.30 -9.93 4.12
N ALA A 58 8.16 -8.89 3.28
CA ALA A 58 8.91 -8.77 2.03
C ALA A 58 10.43 -8.67 2.28
N ALA A 59 10.85 -7.86 3.26
CA ALA A 59 12.26 -7.75 3.65
C ALA A 59 12.83 -9.08 4.16
N ALA A 60 12.08 -9.80 5.00
CA ALA A 60 12.48 -11.13 5.47
C ALA A 60 12.60 -12.14 4.31
N GLY A 61 11.73 -12.06 3.30
CA GLY A 61 11.75 -12.91 2.11
C GLY A 61 13.05 -12.84 1.31
N ILE A 62 13.76 -11.70 1.36
CA ILE A 62 15.08 -11.54 0.74
C ILE A 62 16.24 -11.75 1.72
N GLY A 63 15.96 -12.20 2.96
CA GLY A 63 16.94 -12.45 4.00
C GLY A 63 17.43 -11.22 4.78
N ALA A 64 16.72 -10.08 4.72
CA ALA A 64 17.06 -8.93 5.56
C ALA A 64 16.81 -9.27 7.05
N ALA A 65 17.73 -8.84 7.91
CA ALA A 65 17.64 -9.11 9.34
C ALA A 65 16.45 -8.37 9.98
N GLY A 66 15.57 -9.13 10.64
CA GLY A 66 14.51 -8.60 11.50
C GLY A 66 14.85 -8.70 12.99
N ASP A 67 13.90 -8.30 13.83
CA ASP A 67 13.98 -8.37 15.29
C ASP A 67 13.27 -9.59 15.89
N GLY A 68 12.73 -10.47 15.02
CA GLY A 68 12.04 -11.69 15.43
C GLY A 68 10.64 -11.48 16.04
N ARG A 69 10.05 -10.28 15.88
CA ARG A 69 8.73 -9.95 16.45
C ARG A 69 7.62 -9.83 15.39
N PHE A 70 7.76 -10.53 14.26
CA PHE A 70 6.73 -10.48 13.20
C PHE A 70 5.42 -11.09 13.69
N GLU A 71 5.47 -12.30 14.24
CA GLU A 71 4.30 -13.06 14.70
C GLU A 71 3.60 -12.35 15.87
N GLU A 72 4.38 -11.73 16.77
CA GLU A 72 3.84 -10.93 17.88
C GLU A 72 3.03 -9.73 17.36
N ARG A 73 3.59 -8.96 16.41
CA ARG A 73 2.90 -7.81 15.80
C ARG A 73 1.66 -8.23 15.04
N ALA A 74 1.75 -9.33 14.29
CA ALA A 74 0.63 -9.88 13.53
C ALA A 74 -0.51 -10.32 14.45
N ALA A 75 -0.20 -11.08 15.50
CA ALA A 75 -1.19 -11.52 16.48
C ALA A 75 -1.87 -10.35 17.20
N TRP A 76 -1.10 -9.34 17.62
CA TRP A 76 -1.67 -8.12 18.21
C TRP A 76 -2.58 -7.38 17.23
N ALA A 77 -2.18 -7.26 15.96
CA ALA A 77 -2.95 -6.57 14.95
C ALA A 77 -4.29 -7.28 14.66
N VAL A 78 -4.27 -8.62 14.54
CA VAL A 78 -5.49 -9.42 14.34
C VAL A 78 -6.42 -9.30 15.55
N ALA A 79 -5.89 -9.52 16.76
CA ALA A 79 -6.67 -9.43 17.99
C ALA A 79 -7.30 -8.04 18.16
N SER A 80 -6.54 -6.97 17.93
CA SER A 80 -7.03 -5.59 18.03
C SER A 80 -8.03 -5.23 16.93
N THR A 81 -7.96 -5.87 15.76
CA THR A 81 -8.92 -5.66 14.66
C THR A 81 -10.26 -6.35 14.94
N LEU A 82 -10.22 -7.54 15.55
CA LEU A 82 -11.40 -8.33 15.89
C LEU A 82 -12.03 -7.95 17.23
N ALA A 83 -11.28 -7.27 18.11
CA ALA A 83 -11.81 -6.73 19.35
C ALA A 83 -12.91 -5.69 19.07
N LYS A 84 -13.93 -5.68 19.93
CA LYS A 84 -14.92 -4.60 19.97
C LYS A 84 -14.23 -3.28 20.31
N THR A 85 -14.72 -2.19 19.75
CA THR A 85 -14.32 -0.85 20.21
C THR A 85 -14.75 -0.66 21.66
N ASP A 86 -13.88 -0.04 22.46
CA ASP A 86 -14.10 0.16 23.90
C ASP A 86 -15.23 1.19 24.12
N ASP A 87 -16.16 0.93 25.04
CA ASP A 87 -17.30 1.83 25.34
C ASP A 87 -16.84 3.23 25.81
N ASP A 88 -15.60 3.33 26.30
CA ASP A 88 -14.97 4.56 26.78
C ASP A 88 -14.10 5.27 25.70
N ALA A 89 -14.08 4.76 24.46
CA ALA A 89 -13.34 5.39 23.38
C ALA A 89 -13.92 6.78 23.06
N PRO A 90 -13.08 7.82 22.90
CA PRO A 90 -13.56 9.15 22.57
C PRO A 90 -14.28 9.13 21.21
N ALA A 91 -15.44 9.81 21.13
CA ALA A 91 -16.32 9.89 19.95
C ALA A 91 -15.59 10.34 18.65
N GLU A 92 -14.45 11.01 18.81
CA GLU A 92 -13.46 11.22 17.77
C GLU A 92 -12.07 10.87 18.33
N THR A 93 -11.27 10.20 17.52
CA THR A 93 -9.84 9.99 17.79
C THR A 93 -9.09 11.34 17.78
N ASP A 94 -7.99 11.42 18.52
CA ASP A 94 -7.14 12.61 18.69
C ASP A 94 -6.65 13.25 17.36
N ASP A 95 -6.80 12.51 16.27
CA ASP A 95 -6.39 12.86 14.92
C ASP A 95 -7.57 13.01 13.93
N GLY A 96 -8.81 12.90 14.41
CA GLY A 96 -10.06 13.33 13.77
C GLY A 96 -10.85 12.27 13.01
N ALA A 97 -10.59 10.97 13.22
CA ALA A 97 -11.48 9.92 12.71
C ALA A 97 -12.67 9.70 13.68
N PRO A 98 -13.89 9.46 13.15
CA PRO A 98 -15.05 9.12 13.98
C PRO A 98 -14.80 7.83 14.78
N ALA A 99 -15.35 7.76 16.00
CA ALA A 99 -15.39 6.52 16.76
C ALA A 99 -16.17 5.43 16.00
N GLY A 100 -15.78 4.17 16.21
CA GLY A 100 -16.53 3.03 15.72
C GLY A 100 -17.89 2.89 16.42
N ASP A 101 -18.71 1.96 15.95
CA ASP A 101 -19.89 1.51 16.69
C ASP A 101 -19.41 0.63 17.86
N ASP A 102 -19.71 1.03 19.10
CA ASP A 102 -19.27 0.38 20.35
C ASP A 102 -19.55 -1.14 20.37
N ASP A 103 -20.58 -1.60 19.65
CA ASP A 103 -20.91 -3.02 19.57
C ASP A 103 -20.20 -3.79 18.44
N ALA A 104 -19.51 -3.10 17.53
CA ALA A 104 -18.86 -3.68 16.37
C ALA A 104 -17.34 -3.86 16.57
N PRO A 105 -16.73 -4.85 15.89
CA PRO A 105 -15.27 -4.96 15.84
C PRO A 105 -14.61 -3.70 15.25
N ALA A 106 -13.44 -3.31 15.75
CA ALA A 106 -12.70 -2.14 15.25
C ALA A 106 -12.44 -2.21 13.73
N GLY A 107 -12.22 -3.42 13.18
CA GLY A 107 -12.08 -3.64 11.75
C GLY A 107 -13.29 -3.23 10.91
N ALA A 108 -14.48 -3.14 11.49
CA ALA A 108 -15.68 -2.62 10.80
C ALA A 108 -15.56 -1.12 10.49
N ALA A 109 -14.80 -0.34 11.25
CA ALA A 109 -14.54 1.07 10.96
C ALA A 109 -13.26 1.30 10.13
N ASN A 110 -12.43 0.25 9.98
CA ASN A 110 -11.14 0.29 9.28
C ASN A 110 -10.95 -0.97 8.40
N ARG A 111 -11.78 -1.09 7.36
CA ARG A 111 -11.75 -2.25 6.45
C ARG A 111 -10.49 -2.30 5.58
N GLU A 112 -9.85 -1.16 5.33
CA GLU A 112 -8.56 -1.11 4.66
C GLU A 112 -7.46 -1.76 5.51
N GLY A 113 -7.51 -1.59 6.83
CA GLY A 113 -6.63 -2.31 7.76
C GLY A 113 -6.87 -3.83 7.72
N VAL A 114 -8.15 -4.24 7.68
CA VAL A 114 -8.53 -5.65 7.51
C VAL A 114 -7.99 -6.22 6.20
N ALA A 115 -8.22 -5.54 5.08
CA ALA A 115 -7.73 -5.97 3.77
C ALA A 115 -6.20 -6.11 3.75
N GLN A 116 -5.47 -5.16 4.32
CA GLN A 116 -4.01 -5.25 4.40
C GLN A 116 -3.50 -6.41 5.27
N LEU A 117 -4.19 -6.73 6.37
CA LEU A 117 -3.85 -7.90 7.19
C LEU A 117 -4.04 -9.20 6.40
N LEU A 118 -5.13 -9.32 5.66
CA LEU A 118 -5.39 -10.49 4.80
C LEU A 118 -4.39 -10.62 3.65
N LEU A 119 -3.93 -9.49 3.11
CA LEU A 119 -2.95 -9.44 2.01
C LEU A 119 -1.51 -9.66 2.48
N ALA A 120 -1.18 -9.38 3.74
CA ALA A 120 0.14 -9.59 4.29
C ALA A 120 0.44 -11.09 4.50
N PRO A 121 1.39 -11.69 3.76
CA PRO A 121 1.64 -13.13 3.85
C PRO A 121 2.03 -13.56 5.27
N GLY A 122 1.35 -14.58 5.79
CA GLY A 122 1.61 -15.14 7.12
C GLY A 122 1.09 -14.29 8.30
N ALA A 123 0.44 -13.16 8.06
CA ALA A 123 -0.06 -12.30 9.13
C ALA A 123 -1.30 -12.87 9.85
N VAL A 124 -2.09 -13.72 9.18
CA VAL A 124 -3.31 -14.33 9.75
C VAL A 124 -3.29 -15.85 9.56
N PRO A 125 -2.49 -16.58 10.37
CA PRO A 125 -2.35 -18.03 10.22
C PRO A 125 -3.55 -18.83 10.72
N ASP A 126 -4.34 -18.28 11.65
CA ASP A 126 -5.52 -18.95 12.20
C ASP A 126 -6.72 -18.86 11.22
N PRO A 127 -7.30 -19.99 10.79
CA PRO A 127 -8.40 -19.97 9.82
C PRO A 127 -9.70 -19.32 10.33
N ALA A 128 -9.97 -19.38 11.64
CA ALA A 128 -11.20 -18.80 12.20
C ALA A 128 -11.08 -17.27 12.28
N GLU A 129 -9.93 -16.76 12.72
CA GLU A 129 -9.63 -15.31 12.68
C GLU A 129 -9.65 -14.78 11.24
N ARG A 130 -9.04 -15.52 10.30
CA ARG A 130 -9.06 -15.16 8.87
C ARG A 130 -10.49 -15.10 8.32
N ALA A 131 -11.33 -16.09 8.62
CA ALA A 131 -12.73 -16.10 8.22
C ALA A 131 -13.53 -14.93 8.83
N ALA A 132 -13.25 -14.54 10.08
CA ALA A 132 -13.88 -13.39 10.72
C ALA A 132 -13.50 -12.07 10.04
N LEU A 133 -12.23 -11.89 9.68
CA LEU A 133 -11.76 -10.73 8.92
C LEU A 133 -12.41 -10.64 7.53
N VAL A 134 -12.55 -11.77 6.83
CA VAL A 134 -13.25 -11.83 5.54
C VAL A 134 -14.72 -11.42 5.67
N ALA A 135 -15.40 -11.86 6.74
CA ALA A 135 -16.78 -11.47 7.00
C ALA A 135 -16.91 -9.94 7.16
N LEU A 136 -15.99 -9.29 7.89
CA LEU A 136 -15.99 -7.83 8.04
C LEU A 136 -15.92 -7.08 6.70
N LEU A 137 -15.14 -7.59 5.74
CA LEU A 137 -15.08 -7.00 4.40
C LEU A 137 -16.40 -7.17 3.64
N ARG A 138 -16.97 -8.37 3.65
CA ARG A 138 -18.23 -8.69 2.96
C ARG A 138 -19.40 -7.87 3.52
N ASP A 139 -19.50 -7.78 4.83
CA ASP A 139 -20.58 -7.07 5.52
C ASP A 139 -20.53 -5.54 5.29
N GLY A 140 -19.36 -5.01 4.91
CA GLY A 140 -19.19 -3.60 4.60
C GLY A 140 -19.53 -3.17 3.19
N GLN A 141 -19.77 -4.12 2.27
CA GLN A 141 -19.98 -3.77 0.87
C GLN A 141 -21.35 -3.10 0.71
N ARG A 142 -21.36 -1.92 0.10
CA ARG A 142 -22.58 -1.18 -0.24
C ARG A 142 -23.31 -1.83 -1.41
N GLU A 143 -24.56 -1.45 -1.60
CA GLU A 143 -25.39 -1.95 -2.71
C GLU A 143 -24.81 -1.63 -4.11
N ASP A 144 -24.10 -0.51 -4.23
CA ASP A 144 -23.43 -0.09 -5.48
C ASP A 144 -22.14 -0.89 -5.77
N GLY A 145 -21.74 -1.79 -4.87
CA GLY A 145 -20.53 -2.60 -4.97
C GLY A 145 -19.27 -1.96 -4.39
N GLY A 146 -19.34 -0.70 -3.94
CA GLY A 146 -18.24 0.01 -3.30
C GLY A 146 -18.20 -0.20 -1.78
N TRP A 147 -17.23 0.45 -1.15
CA TRP A 147 -17.11 0.58 0.31
C TRP A 147 -16.92 2.05 0.65
N ASP A 148 -17.43 2.46 1.81
CA ASP A 148 -17.02 3.74 2.38
C ASP A 148 -15.60 3.64 2.91
N ALA A 149 -14.76 4.60 2.52
CA ALA A 149 -13.40 4.67 3.01
C ALA A 149 -13.35 4.84 4.55
N GLY A 150 -12.57 4.00 5.22
CA GLY A 150 -12.50 3.93 6.68
C GLY A 150 -11.67 5.04 7.33
N GLY A 151 -11.96 5.31 8.60
CA GLY A 151 -11.20 6.20 9.47
C GLY A 151 -10.90 7.58 8.87
N GLN A 152 -9.61 7.86 8.62
CA GLN A 152 -9.14 9.18 8.17
C GLN A 152 -8.97 9.29 6.65
N LEU A 153 -9.15 8.20 5.91
CA LEU A 153 -8.99 8.17 4.47
C LEU A 153 -9.95 9.14 3.73
N PRO A 154 -11.19 9.39 4.20
CA PRO A 154 -12.04 10.43 3.62
C PRO A 154 -11.45 11.85 3.67
N MET A 155 -10.49 12.13 4.56
CA MET A 155 -9.85 13.44 4.71
C MET A 155 -8.64 13.65 3.80
N GLN A 156 -8.39 12.72 2.87
CA GLN A 156 -7.31 12.81 1.92
C GLN A 156 -7.44 14.03 1.00
N LYS A 157 -6.32 14.48 0.45
CA LYS A 157 -6.24 15.62 -0.49
C LYS A 157 -6.74 15.29 -1.92
N ARG A 158 -7.34 14.10 -2.09
CA ARG A 158 -8.06 13.64 -3.29
C ARG A 158 -9.58 13.61 -3.00
N PRO A 159 -10.46 13.61 -4.01
CA PRO A 159 -11.90 13.52 -3.78
C PRO A 159 -12.30 12.23 -3.04
N LYS A 160 -13.28 12.28 -2.12
CA LYS A 160 -13.77 11.10 -1.39
C LYS A 160 -14.18 9.97 -2.33
N ALA A 161 -14.83 10.28 -3.44
CA ALA A 161 -15.25 9.27 -4.42
C ALA A 161 -14.06 8.46 -4.97
N GLU A 162 -12.90 9.08 -5.17
CA GLU A 162 -11.69 8.37 -5.58
C GLU A 162 -11.13 7.51 -4.43
N THR A 163 -11.22 7.98 -3.19
CA THR A 163 -10.86 7.18 -2.02
C THR A 163 -11.74 5.94 -1.90
N ASP A 164 -13.05 6.04 -2.09
CA ASP A 164 -13.95 4.88 -2.06
C ASP A 164 -13.61 3.85 -3.18
N VAL A 165 -13.14 4.33 -4.34
CA VAL A 165 -12.65 3.45 -5.44
C VAL A 165 -11.37 2.73 -5.02
N ALA A 166 -10.41 3.43 -4.42
CA ALA A 166 -9.19 2.80 -3.91
C ALA A 166 -9.51 1.77 -2.82
N SER A 167 -10.40 2.11 -1.88
CA SER A 167 -10.90 1.19 -0.85
C SER A 167 -11.55 -0.06 -1.49
N ALA A 168 -12.44 0.10 -2.47
CA ALA A 168 -13.06 -1.03 -3.15
C ALA A 168 -12.06 -1.95 -3.84
N LEU A 169 -11.00 -1.41 -4.45
CA LEU A 169 -9.93 -2.18 -5.08
C LEU A 169 -9.15 -3.04 -4.07
N TRP A 170 -8.76 -2.47 -2.92
CA TRP A 170 -8.04 -3.21 -1.89
C TRP A 170 -8.91 -4.29 -1.25
N MET A 171 -10.19 -4.01 -0.98
CA MET A 171 -11.14 -4.99 -0.48
C MET A 171 -11.38 -6.13 -1.48
N ALA A 172 -11.53 -5.80 -2.77
CA ALA A 172 -11.70 -6.79 -3.82
C ALA A 172 -10.45 -7.66 -3.99
N LEU A 173 -9.25 -7.08 -3.91
CA LEU A 173 -7.99 -7.82 -3.97
C LEU A 173 -7.87 -8.81 -2.81
N ALA A 174 -8.17 -8.36 -1.58
CA ALA A 174 -8.17 -9.23 -0.41
C ALA A 174 -9.18 -10.37 -0.56
N LEU A 175 -10.44 -10.07 -0.90
CA LEU A 175 -11.50 -11.08 -1.06
C LEU A 175 -11.21 -12.07 -2.19
N HIS A 176 -10.64 -11.61 -3.31
CA HIS A 176 -10.26 -12.50 -4.41
C HIS A 176 -9.17 -13.50 -4.01
N GLY A 177 -8.20 -13.09 -3.18
CA GLY A 177 -7.18 -13.98 -2.64
C GLY A 177 -7.70 -15.02 -1.64
N GLU A 178 -8.92 -14.83 -1.12
CA GLU A 178 -9.63 -15.78 -0.24
C GLU A 178 -10.48 -16.75 -1.06
N ASP A 179 -11.24 -16.20 -2.00
CA ASP A 179 -12.16 -16.91 -2.88
C ASP A 179 -12.29 -16.15 -4.20
N ALA A 180 -11.68 -16.67 -5.25
CA ALA A 180 -11.73 -16.08 -6.59
C ALA A 180 -13.15 -16.01 -7.17
N ALA A 181 -14.10 -16.77 -6.62
CA ALA A 181 -15.51 -16.76 -7.03
C ALA A 181 -16.38 -15.84 -6.15
N ASP A 182 -15.80 -15.08 -5.21
CA ASP A 182 -16.54 -14.22 -4.31
C ASP A 182 -17.34 -13.15 -5.11
N PRO A 183 -18.67 -13.13 -5.00
CA PRO A 183 -19.50 -12.20 -5.76
C PRO A 183 -19.24 -10.73 -5.41
N ALA A 184 -18.69 -10.42 -4.23
CA ALA A 184 -18.30 -9.07 -3.86
C ALA A 184 -17.20 -8.52 -4.79
N VAL A 185 -16.29 -9.36 -5.27
CA VAL A 185 -15.23 -8.98 -6.22
C VAL A 185 -15.83 -8.50 -7.54
N GLY A 186 -16.83 -9.22 -8.06
CA GLY A 186 -17.53 -8.83 -9.29
C GLY A 186 -18.29 -7.51 -9.16
N ARG A 187 -18.96 -7.28 -8.02
CA ARG A 187 -19.62 -6.01 -7.72
C ARG A 187 -18.63 -4.85 -7.59
N ALA A 188 -17.49 -5.08 -6.93
CA ALA A 188 -16.43 -4.10 -6.80
C ALA A 188 -15.84 -3.72 -8.16
N ALA A 189 -15.60 -4.70 -9.04
CA ALA A 189 -15.13 -4.45 -10.40
C ALA A 189 -16.11 -3.55 -11.18
N ALA A 190 -17.41 -3.82 -11.10
CA ALA A 190 -18.44 -2.98 -11.73
C ALA A 190 -18.46 -1.55 -11.16
N PHE A 191 -18.32 -1.38 -9.85
CA PHE A 191 -18.21 -0.08 -9.19
C PHE A 191 -16.99 0.70 -9.69
N VAL A 192 -15.82 0.04 -9.77
CA VAL A 192 -14.57 0.62 -10.25
C VAL A 192 -14.63 0.97 -11.75
N ASP A 193 -15.32 0.17 -12.56
CA ASP A 193 -15.50 0.44 -13.99
C ASP A 193 -16.42 1.63 -14.27
N ALA A 194 -17.37 1.90 -13.38
CA ALA A 194 -18.22 3.08 -13.43
C ALA A 194 -17.51 4.36 -12.96
N ALA A 195 -16.34 4.24 -12.32
CA ALA A 195 -15.58 5.37 -11.82
C ALA A 195 -14.86 6.15 -12.94
N GLY A 196 -14.68 7.45 -12.71
CA GLY A 196 -13.92 8.33 -13.60
C GLY A 196 -12.41 8.11 -13.53
N ALA A 197 -11.66 8.96 -14.23
CA ALA A 197 -10.21 8.99 -14.13
C ALA A 197 -9.78 9.32 -12.68
N ALA A 198 -8.69 8.69 -12.23
CA ALA A 198 -8.12 8.91 -10.91
C ALA A 198 -6.88 9.80 -10.97
N ASP A 199 -6.80 10.74 -10.05
CA ASP A 199 -5.67 11.66 -9.90
C ASP A 199 -4.50 11.01 -9.16
N SER A 200 -4.77 10.05 -8.28
CA SER A 200 -3.74 9.30 -7.55
C SER A 200 -3.16 8.15 -8.36
N VAL A 201 -1.92 7.78 -8.02
CA VAL A 201 -1.28 6.57 -8.54
C VAL A 201 -1.81 5.29 -7.89
N GLU A 202 -2.47 5.41 -6.73
CA GLU A 202 -2.98 4.27 -5.98
C GLU A 202 -4.08 3.50 -6.72
N VAL A 203 -5.02 4.20 -7.35
CA VAL A 203 -6.12 3.56 -8.09
C VAL A 203 -5.61 2.69 -9.25
N PRO A 204 -4.79 3.20 -10.21
CA PRO A 204 -4.28 2.34 -11.28
C PRO A 204 -3.35 1.22 -10.76
N ALA A 205 -2.58 1.46 -9.69
CA ALA A 205 -1.73 0.44 -9.08
C ALA A 205 -2.54 -0.71 -8.43
N ALA A 206 -3.53 -0.40 -7.58
CA ALA A 206 -4.38 -1.40 -6.95
C ALA A 206 -5.25 -2.15 -7.97
N ARG A 207 -5.71 -1.45 -9.02
CA ARG A 207 -6.44 -2.07 -10.14
C ARG A 207 -5.56 -3.02 -10.95
N LEU A 208 -4.28 -2.69 -11.11
CA LEU A 208 -3.31 -3.54 -11.80
C LEU A 208 -3.09 -4.84 -11.01
N LEU A 209 -2.87 -4.75 -9.69
CA LEU A 209 -2.77 -5.92 -8.81
C LEU A 209 -4.00 -6.83 -8.91
N LEU A 210 -5.21 -6.25 -8.85
CA LEU A 210 -6.44 -7.03 -8.97
C LEU A 210 -6.59 -7.68 -10.36
N ALA A 211 -6.23 -6.96 -11.42
CA ALA A 211 -6.26 -7.50 -12.78
C ALA A 211 -5.24 -8.64 -12.99
N ALA A 212 -4.08 -8.57 -12.32
CA ALA A 212 -3.08 -9.64 -12.27
C ALA A 212 -3.68 -10.92 -11.67
N GLU A 213 -4.19 -10.83 -10.46
CA GLU A 213 -4.80 -11.94 -9.73
C GLU A 213 -6.01 -12.56 -10.44
N ARG A 214 -6.78 -11.74 -11.17
CA ARG A 214 -7.94 -12.17 -11.93
C ARG A 214 -7.60 -12.70 -13.33
N ASN A 215 -6.33 -12.74 -13.71
CA ASN A 215 -5.87 -13.14 -15.03
C ASN A 215 -6.55 -12.36 -16.17
N GLU A 216 -6.59 -11.03 -16.05
CA GLU A 216 -7.17 -10.10 -17.03
C GLU A 216 -6.08 -9.38 -17.87
N PRO A 217 -5.40 -10.06 -18.82
CA PRO A 217 -4.19 -9.56 -19.46
C PRO A 217 -4.40 -8.24 -20.22
N THR A 218 -5.53 -8.06 -20.90
CA THR A 218 -5.85 -6.81 -21.59
C THR A 218 -5.97 -5.62 -20.64
N VAL A 219 -6.50 -5.85 -19.43
CA VAL A 219 -6.62 -4.81 -18.40
C VAL A 219 -5.24 -4.52 -17.80
N GLN A 220 -4.45 -5.57 -17.53
CA GLN A 220 -3.07 -5.45 -17.05
C GLN A 220 -2.20 -4.63 -18.01
N ASP A 221 -2.16 -5.00 -19.30
CA ASP A 221 -1.35 -4.32 -20.31
C ASP A 221 -1.66 -2.82 -20.39
N ARG A 222 -2.96 -2.48 -20.34
CA ARG A 222 -3.41 -1.08 -20.34
C ARG A 222 -2.94 -0.34 -19.09
N LEU A 223 -3.02 -0.94 -17.91
CA LEU A 223 -2.64 -0.31 -16.65
C LEU A 223 -1.12 -0.20 -16.50
N ILE A 224 -0.36 -1.19 -16.97
CA ILE A 224 1.10 -1.13 -17.07
C ILE A 224 1.50 0.05 -17.98
N ALA A 225 0.86 0.18 -19.14
CA ALA A 225 1.11 1.30 -20.05
C ALA A 225 0.75 2.66 -19.42
N ASP A 226 -0.37 2.75 -18.70
CA ASP A 226 -0.78 3.96 -17.97
C ASP A 226 0.23 4.34 -16.88
N LEU A 227 0.64 3.40 -16.02
CA LEU A 227 1.64 3.66 -14.99
C LEU A 227 2.97 4.10 -15.60
N ARG A 228 3.46 3.45 -16.66
CA ARG A 228 4.66 3.89 -17.38
C ARG A 228 4.52 5.31 -17.95
N ALA A 229 3.36 5.65 -18.52
CA ALA A 229 3.10 6.99 -19.05
C ALA A 229 3.02 8.07 -17.96
N ARG A 230 2.65 7.67 -16.74
CA ARG A 230 2.59 8.54 -15.55
C ARG A 230 3.95 8.75 -14.88
N GLN A 231 4.95 7.92 -15.19
CA GLN A 231 6.28 8.02 -14.58
C GLN A 231 6.93 9.36 -14.93
N ARG A 232 7.52 10.00 -13.92
CA ARG A 232 8.18 11.30 -14.07
C ARG A 232 9.60 11.13 -14.60
N PRO A 233 10.23 12.18 -15.17
CA PRO A 233 11.60 12.10 -15.68
C PRO A 233 12.67 11.71 -14.66
N ASP A 234 12.38 11.85 -13.36
CA ASP A 234 13.26 11.43 -12.26
C ASP A 234 13.14 9.92 -11.93
N GLY A 235 12.26 9.19 -12.63
CA GLY A 235 12.02 7.76 -12.42
C GLY A 235 10.93 7.44 -11.40
N GLY A 236 10.39 8.42 -10.69
CA GLY A 236 9.38 8.21 -9.67
C GLY A 236 7.95 8.54 -10.11
N TRP A 237 7.03 8.38 -9.15
CA TRP A 237 5.65 8.84 -9.21
C TRP A 237 5.33 9.64 -7.95
N GLY A 238 4.55 10.72 -8.12
CA GLY A 238 3.92 11.38 -6.99
C GLY A 238 2.71 10.59 -6.52
N TRP A 239 2.34 10.69 -5.24
CA TRP A 239 1.09 10.08 -4.77
C TRP A 239 -0.13 10.62 -5.54
N LEU A 240 -0.14 11.92 -5.86
CA LEU A 240 -0.98 12.50 -6.92
C LEU A 240 -0.14 12.74 -8.18
N GLN A 241 -0.75 12.52 -9.34
CA GLN A 241 -0.09 12.70 -10.64
C GLN A 241 0.44 14.11 -10.87
N SER A 242 -0.20 15.12 -10.28
CA SER A 242 0.19 16.53 -10.39
C SER A 242 1.36 16.93 -9.48
N GLU A 243 1.77 16.07 -8.55
CA GLU A 243 2.80 16.36 -7.56
C GLU A 243 4.18 15.81 -7.97
N GLU A 244 5.22 16.23 -7.25
CA GLU A 244 6.57 15.68 -7.38
C GLU A 244 6.60 14.20 -6.99
N SER A 245 7.60 13.47 -7.50
CA SER A 245 7.81 12.08 -7.11
C SER A 245 8.06 11.96 -5.61
N ASP A 246 7.46 10.95 -4.99
CA ASP A 246 7.68 10.62 -3.58
C ASP A 246 7.73 9.10 -3.37
N ALA A 247 8.15 8.67 -2.19
CA ALA A 247 8.32 7.24 -1.90
C ALA A 247 7.00 6.47 -1.78
N LEU A 248 5.90 7.15 -1.42
CA LEU A 248 4.58 6.52 -1.32
C LEU A 248 4.05 6.19 -2.72
N GLY A 249 4.04 7.18 -3.63
CA GLY A 249 3.62 6.97 -5.00
C GLY A 249 4.56 6.03 -5.76
N THR A 250 5.87 6.24 -5.65
CA THR A 250 6.86 5.43 -6.36
C THR A 250 6.91 3.99 -5.86
N GLY A 251 6.88 3.78 -4.54
CA GLY A 251 6.87 2.44 -3.96
C GLY A 251 5.65 1.65 -4.39
N LEU A 252 4.47 2.24 -4.33
CA LEU A 252 3.23 1.56 -4.73
C LEU A 252 3.19 1.22 -6.23
N ALA A 253 3.58 2.17 -7.10
CA ALA A 253 3.63 1.93 -8.54
C ALA A 253 4.64 0.83 -8.90
N LEU A 254 5.85 0.89 -8.33
CA LEU A 254 6.88 -0.12 -8.55
C LEU A 254 6.42 -1.50 -8.07
N TYR A 255 5.83 -1.58 -6.87
CA TYR A 255 5.30 -2.83 -6.33
C TYR A 255 4.26 -3.45 -7.27
N ALA A 256 3.26 -2.66 -7.70
CA ALA A 256 2.21 -3.14 -8.58
C ALA A 256 2.71 -3.62 -9.95
N LEU A 257 3.69 -2.91 -10.54
CA LEU A 257 4.33 -3.34 -11.79
C LEU A 257 5.02 -4.70 -11.63
N LEU A 258 5.84 -4.86 -10.59
CA LEU A 258 6.61 -6.09 -10.35
C LEU A 258 5.70 -7.29 -10.02
N GLU A 259 4.70 -7.11 -9.16
CA GLU A 259 3.74 -8.17 -8.83
C GLU A 259 2.92 -8.61 -10.05
N SER A 260 2.72 -7.72 -11.02
CA SER A 260 1.97 -8.01 -12.25
C SER A 260 2.85 -8.55 -13.38
N GLY A 261 4.07 -9.00 -13.06
CA GLY A 261 4.97 -9.66 -14.01
C GLY A 261 5.83 -8.73 -14.86
N VAL A 262 5.89 -7.42 -14.58
CA VAL A 262 6.91 -6.55 -15.18
C VAL A 262 8.28 -6.98 -14.62
N ALA A 263 9.21 -7.27 -15.52
CA ALA A 263 10.54 -7.75 -15.14
C ALA A 263 11.29 -6.72 -14.28
N PRO A 264 12.09 -7.15 -13.28
CA PRO A 264 12.88 -6.24 -12.44
C PRO A 264 13.90 -5.38 -13.21
N ASP A 265 14.31 -5.80 -14.41
CA ASP A 265 15.20 -5.08 -15.32
C ASP A 265 14.47 -4.19 -16.34
N ASP A 266 13.14 -4.08 -16.24
CA ASP A 266 12.36 -3.13 -17.03
C ASP A 266 12.86 -1.68 -16.78
N PRO A 267 13.00 -0.85 -17.82
CA PRO A 267 13.50 0.52 -17.65
C PRO A 267 12.72 1.36 -16.63
N ALA A 268 11.40 1.19 -16.56
CA ALA A 268 10.57 1.91 -15.58
C ALA A 268 10.85 1.40 -14.16
N ALA A 269 11.00 0.08 -13.98
CA ALA A 269 11.33 -0.52 -12.70
C ALA A 269 12.72 -0.09 -12.19
N LEU A 270 13.73 -0.11 -13.06
CA LEU A 270 15.10 0.33 -12.72
C LEU A 270 15.15 1.80 -12.31
N ALA A 271 14.44 2.68 -13.04
CA ALA A 271 14.37 4.10 -12.72
C ALA A 271 13.68 4.35 -11.36
N ALA A 272 12.60 3.61 -11.07
CA ALA A 272 11.89 3.69 -9.80
C ALA A 272 12.74 3.21 -8.62
N ARG A 273 13.45 2.09 -8.78
CA ARG A 273 14.39 1.58 -7.78
C ARG A 273 15.45 2.62 -7.44
N ARG A 274 16.06 3.21 -8.47
CA ARG A 274 17.06 4.26 -8.29
C ARG A 274 16.50 5.47 -7.56
N PHE A 275 15.33 5.96 -7.96
CA PHE A 275 14.66 7.05 -7.26
C PHE A 275 14.51 6.76 -5.77
N LEU A 276 14.01 5.57 -5.40
CA LEU A 276 13.83 5.19 -4.01
C LEU A 276 15.16 5.09 -3.26
N VAL A 277 16.20 4.49 -3.85
CA VAL A 277 17.53 4.40 -3.23
C VAL A 277 18.12 5.80 -3.01
N ASP A 278 18.07 6.67 -4.03
CA ASP A 278 18.63 8.03 -3.99
C ASP A 278 17.86 8.95 -3.02
N ALA A 279 16.56 8.74 -2.85
CA ALA A 279 15.70 9.55 -1.97
C ALA A 279 15.70 9.10 -0.49
N GLN A 280 16.31 7.96 -0.16
CA GLN A 280 16.32 7.45 1.21
C GLN A 280 17.25 8.26 2.10
N ARG A 281 16.78 8.58 3.31
CA ARG A 281 17.61 9.22 4.34
C ARG A 281 18.53 8.20 5.03
N PRO A 282 19.63 8.66 5.66
CA PRO A 282 20.53 7.78 6.41
C PRO A 282 19.88 6.99 7.56
N ASP A 283 18.75 7.48 8.09
CA ASP A 283 17.97 6.82 9.14
C ASP A 283 16.96 5.78 8.60
N GLY A 284 16.97 5.50 7.30
CA GLY A 284 16.11 4.50 6.65
C GLY A 284 14.74 5.02 6.22
N ALA A 285 14.39 6.26 6.58
CA ALA A 285 13.10 6.87 6.24
C ALA A 285 13.11 7.56 4.87
N TRP A 286 11.92 7.80 4.32
CA TRP A 286 11.70 8.66 3.17
C TRP A 286 10.82 9.85 3.56
N PRO A 287 11.22 11.10 3.27
CA PRO A 287 10.37 12.24 3.52
C PRO A 287 9.19 12.25 2.53
N VAL A 288 7.97 12.16 3.04
CA VAL A 288 6.75 12.24 2.20
C VAL A 288 5.80 13.31 2.74
N ARG A 289 5.29 14.14 1.82
CA ARG A 289 4.30 15.17 2.15
C ARG A 289 2.98 14.52 2.55
N GLY A 290 2.24 15.18 3.44
CA GLY A 290 0.97 14.67 3.95
C GLY A 290 -0.04 14.33 2.85
N THR A 291 -0.76 13.24 3.04
CA THR A 291 -1.85 12.79 2.15
C THR A 291 -3.19 13.44 2.49
N LYS A 292 -3.30 14.17 3.61
CA LYS A 292 -4.49 14.93 4.01
C LYS A 292 -4.45 16.35 3.47
N GLU A 293 -5.61 16.95 3.18
CA GLU A 293 -5.68 18.33 2.67
C GLU A 293 -4.95 19.32 3.59
N LYS A 294 -5.16 19.20 4.91
CA LYS A 294 -4.52 20.05 5.94
C LYS A 294 -3.00 19.92 6.04
N SER A 295 -2.41 18.89 5.43
CA SER A 295 -0.96 18.61 5.48
C SER A 295 -0.29 18.45 4.12
N ARG A 296 -1.01 18.68 3.01
CA ARG A 296 -0.50 18.56 1.62
C ARG A 296 0.86 19.24 1.39
N GLY A 297 1.11 20.39 2.02
CA GLY A 297 2.35 21.15 1.85
C GLY A 297 3.53 20.74 2.73
N ARG A 298 3.36 19.83 3.70
CA ARG A 298 4.39 19.53 4.72
C ARG A 298 4.73 18.05 4.77
N VAL A 299 6.00 17.74 4.99
CA VAL A 299 6.41 16.37 5.33
C VAL A 299 5.73 15.98 6.64
N THR A 300 5.09 14.81 6.64
CA THR A 300 4.46 14.26 7.85
C THR A 300 5.06 12.91 8.15
N GLU A 301 5.20 12.60 9.43
CA GLU A 301 5.74 11.32 9.87
C GLU A 301 4.84 10.17 9.40
N THR A 302 3.51 10.31 9.48
CA THR A 302 2.54 9.34 8.96
C THR A 302 2.75 8.98 7.49
N ALA A 303 2.83 9.99 6.61
CA ALA A 303 3.03 9.74 5.18
C ALA A 303 4.44 9.20 4.90
N SER A 304 5.44 9.64 5.66
CA SER A 304 6.82 9.17 5.52
C SER A 304 6.96 7.70 5.92
N TYR A 305 6.27 7.28 6.98
CA TYR A 305 6.17 5.88 7.38
C TYR A 305 5.48 5.03 6.31
N TRP A 306 4.34 5.51 5.81
CA TRP A 306 3.61 4.80 4.76
C TRP A 306 4.43 4.65 3.48
N GLY A 307 5.11 5.71 3.05
CA GLY A 307 6.02 5.67 1.92
C GLY A 307 7.21 4.75 2.14
N ALA A 308 7.78 4.72 3.35
CA ALA A 308 8.86 3.80 3.68
C ALA A 308 8.41 2.33 3.61
N ALA A 309 7.18 2.01 4.05
CA ALA A 309 6.65 0.66 3.96
C ALA A 309 6.51 0.20 2.50
N TRP A 310 5.87 1.02 1.64
CA TRP A 310 5.74 0.71 0.21
C TRP A 310 7.09 0.65 -0.52
N ALA A 311 8.00 1.60 -0.24
CA ALA A 311 9.34 1.58 -0.80
C ALA A 311 10.09 0.30 -0.43
N THR A 312 10.01 -0.12 0.84
CA THR A 312 10.64 -1.35 1.34
C THR A 312 10.06 -2.59 0.65
N ALA A 313 8.74 -2.71 0.57
CA ALA A 313 8.07 -3.83 -0.10
C ALA A 313 8.46 -3.91 -1.58
N ALA A 314 8.45 -2.78 -2.29
CA ALA A 314 8.79 -2.71 -3.72
C ALA A 314 10.25 -3.03 -4.00
N LEU A 315 11.18 -2.46 -3.21
CA LEU A 315 12.62 -2.73 -3.34
C LEU A 315 12.93 -4.19 -3.03
N ALA A 316 12.35 -4.75 -1.97
CA ALA A 316 12.49 -6.16 -1.64
C ALA A 316 11.94 -7.06 -2.76
N ARG A 317 10.75 -6.73 -3.29
CA ARG A 317 10.16 -7.48 -4.42
C ARG A 317 11.04 -7.44 -5.67
N SER A 318 11.72 -6.33 -5.93
CA SER A 318 12.62 -6.17 -7.08
C SER A 318 13.91 -7.00 -6.99
N LEU A 319 14.20 -7.56 -5.82
CA LEU A 319 15.35 -8.44 -5.55
C LEU A 319 14.95 -9.91 -5.42
N ALA A 320 13.66 -10.22 -5.34
CA ALA A 320 13.20 -11.58 -5.23
C ALA A 320 13.35 -12.28 -6.58
N ASP A 321 13.89 -13.51 -6.57
CA ASP A 321 13.92 -14.38 -7.75
C ASP A 321 12.49 -14.60 -8.27
N ASP A 322 12.34 -14.80 -9.58
CA ASP A 322 11.03 -15.03 -10.21
C ASP A 322 10.28 -16.17 -9.50
N ARG A 323 9.04 -15.89 -9.09
CA ARG A 323 8.11 -16.85 -8.45
C ARG A 323 7.55 -17.84 -9.46
#